data_AF-A0A4P8EK32-F1
#
_entry.id   AF-A0A4P8EK32-F1
#
_cell.length_a   1.000
_cell.length_b   1.000
_cell.length_c   1.000
_cell.angle_alpha   90.00
_cell.angle_beta   90.00
_cell.angle_gamma   90.00
#
_symmetry.space_group_name_H-M   'P 1'
#
loop_
_entity.id
_entity.type
_entity.pdbx_description
1 polymer ?
#
loop_
_entity_poly.entity_id
_entity_poly.type
_entity_poly.pdbx_seq_one_letter_code
_entity_poly.pdbx_strand_id
1 'polypeptide(L)'
;MTGNPSLSSTAQTNIQGRGQMPGAIVIVTILWLASSQGYYQIVATLGLESGYDNAPVLFAAYYLGWAALTLWLFRTLITTSLNQSTLAREGVMLLPVLAGFALFVVYGLPLLPKVSILRAPFDPPEFMFASAWYYLPKSADILFQQTLAAGIILTAARSGYRLLPITIGMAMAFGGFHLLLAFDGFTPTYVFRFTLSATLFGALLPYLYLHARHGFRWAYALHWGYYALDATVTHFILAAPPWA
;
A
#
# COMPACT_ATOMS: atom_id res chain seq x y z
N MET A 1 -30.65 50.21 1.90
CA MET A 1 -30.42 48.86 2.43
C MET A 1 -30.00 47.96 1.28
N THR A 2 -28.70 47.79 1.08
CA THR A 2 -28.13 46.92 0.05
C THR A 2 -28.09 45.50 0.60
N GLY A 3 -29.05 44.66 0.18
CA GLY A 3 -29.11 43.26 0.58
C GLY A 3 -27.89 42.50 0.06
N ASN A 4 -27.13 41.88 0.97
CA ASN A 4 -26.05 40.97 0.60
C ASN A 4 -26.68 39.76 -0.13
N PRO A 5 -26.30 39.46 -1.38
CA PRO A 5 -26.78 38.27 -2.05
C PRO A 5 -26.27 37.05 -1.27
N SER A 6 -27.21 36.31 -0.66
CA SER A 6 -26.91 35.03 -0.03
C SER A 6 -26.28 34.12 -1.09
N LEU A 7 -25.00 33.79 -0.91
CA LEU A 7 -24.34 32.77 -1.71
C LEU A 7 -25.22 31.51 -1.70
N SER A 8 -25.51 30.96 -2.88
CA SER A 8 -26.29 29.73 -3.03
C SER A 8 -25.73 28.62 -2.11
N SER A 9 -26.60 27.78 -1.55
CA SER A 9 -26.19 26.72 -0.61
C SER A 9 -25.14 25.74 -1.20
N THR A 10 -25.07 25.65 -2.53
CA THR A 10 -24.06 24.93 -3.31
C THR A 10 -22.66 25.53 -3.21
N ALA A 11 -22.53 26.85 -3.03
CA ALA A 11 -21.24 27.51 -2.85
C ALA A 11 -20.69 27.31 -1.42
N GLN A 12 -21.56 27.32 -0.41
CA GLN A 12 -21.17 27.12 0.99
C GLN A 12 -20.71 25.67 1.27
N THR A 13 -21.36 24.67 0.69
CA THR A 13 -20.95 23.26 0.81
C THR A 13 -19.58 22.97 0.19
N ASN A 14 -19.23 23.66 -0.91
CA ASN A 14 -17.91 23.51 -1.56
C ASN A 14 -16.74 24.08 -0.74
N ILE A 15 -16.96 25.16 0.01
CA ILE A 15 -15.90 25.79 0.83
C ILE A 15 -15.56 24.90 2.04
N GLN A 16 -16.57 24.30 2.67
CA GLN A 16 -16.39 23.47 3.86
C GLN A 16 -15.66 22.15 3.57
N GLY A 17 -15.85 21.58 2.37
CA GLY A 17 -15.18 20.35 1.95
C GLY A 17 -13.67 20.50 1.70
N ARG A 18 -13.22 21.63 1.14
CA ARG A 18 -11.80 21.85 0.80
C ARG A 18 -10.86 21.93 2.01
N GLY A 19 -11.38 22.34 3.18
CA GLY A 19 -10.60 22.40 4.42
C GLY A 19 -10.19 21.04 5.00
N GLN A 20 -10.78 19.93 4.52
CA GLN A 20 -10.52 18.60 5.06
C GLN A 20 -9.25 17.95 4.50
N MET A 21 -8.82 18.33 3.29
CA MET A 21 -7.70 17.70 2.60
C MET A 21 -6.35 17.84 3.32
N PRO A 22 -5.95 19.03 3.82
CA PRO A 22 -4.72 19.16 4.59
C PRO A 22 -4.72 18.28 5.84
N GLY A 23 -5.87 18.17 6.52
CA GLY A 23 -6.02 17.29 7.68
C GLY A 23 -5.81 15.82 7.34
N ALA A 24 -6.39 15.34 6.23
CA ALA A 24 -6.21 13.96 5.78
C ALA A 24 -4.74 13.66 5.42
N ILE A 25 -4.05 14.59 4.74
CA ILE A 25 -2.62 14.45 4.43
C ILE A 25 -1.80 14.35 5.72
N VAL A 26 -2.03 15.25 6.69
CA VAL A 26 -1.31 15.23 7.97
C VAL A 26 -1.54 13.92 8.72
N ILE A 27 -2.80 13.46 8.81
CA ILE A 27 -3.13 12.19 9.47
C ILE A 27 -2.41 11.03 8.78
N VAL A 28 -2.50 10.91 7.46
CA VAL A 28 -1.84 9.81 6.74
C VAL A 28 -0.33 9.85 6.91
N THR A 29 0.29 11.03 6.82
CA THR A 29 1.73 11.19 7.06
C THR A 29 2.12 10.73 8.46
N ILE A 30 1.36 11.10 9.49
CA ILE A 30 1.63 10.68 10.88
C ILE A 30 1.48 9.16 11.04
N LEU A 31 0.37 8.59 10.56
CA LEU A 31 0.12 7.15 10.66
C LEU A 31 1.23 6.35 9.96
N TRP A 32 1.59 6.80 8.75
CA TRP A 32 2.65 6.17 7.98
C TRP A 32 4.01 6.26 8.70
N LEU A 33 4.43 7.47 9.11
CA LEU A 33 5.69 7.66 9.84
C LEU A 33 5.73 6.84 11.13
N ALA A 34 4.69 6.93 11.96
CA ALA A 34 4.62 6.23 13.23
C ALA A 34 4.64 4.71 13.03
N SER A 35 3.92 4.19 12.03
CA SER A 35 3.94 2.75 11.71
C SER A 35 5.31 2.27 11.22
N SER A 36 6.01 3.08 10.42
CA SER A 36 7.34 2.75 9.89
C SER A 36 8.41 2.80 10.99
N GLN A 37 8.43 3.86 11.78
CA GLN A 37 9.36 3.97 12.92
C GLN A 37 9.10 2.90 13.97
N GLY A 38 7.83 2.61 14.26
CA GLY A 38 7.46 1.54 15.18
C GLY A 38 7.91 0.16 14.69
N TYR A 39 7.86 -0.11 13.38
CA TYR A 39 8.40 -1.35 12.79
C TYR A 39 9.88 -1.51 13.14
N TYR A 40 10.71 -0.53 12.76
CA TYR A 40 12.15 -0.58 12.99
C TYR A 40 12.51 -0.62 14.49
N GLN A 41 11.76 0.09 15.33
CA GLN A 41 11.98 0.05 16.78
C GLN A 41 11.70 -1.34 17.36
N ILE A 42 10.61 -2.01 16.93
CA ILE A 42 10.29 -3.37 17.37
C ILE A 42 11.35 -4.35 16.90
N VAL A 43 11.74 -4.29 15.62
CA VAL A 43 12.82 -5.12 15.04
C VAL A 43 14.11 -4.98 15.85
N ALA A 44 14.56 -3.74 16.09
CA ALA A 44 15.79 -3.47 16.84
C ALA A 44 15.69 -3.93 18.30
N THR A 45 14.56 -3.72 18.97
CA THR A 45 14.36 -4.11 20.38
C THR A 45 14.36 -5.62 20.56
N LEU A 46 13.83 -6.36 19.58
CA LEU A 46 13.79 -7.82 19.60
C LEU A 46 15.06 -8.47 19.00
N GLY A 47 15.98 -7.68 18.45
CA GLY A 47 17.20 -8.18 17.80
C GLY A 47 16.92 -9.04 16.56
N LEU A 48 15.88 -8.71 15.79
CA LEU A 48 15.51 -9.44 14.58
C LEU A 48 16.34 -8.95 13.37
N GLU A 49 16.67 -9.85 12.45
CA GLU A 49 17.32 -9.49 11.18
C GLU A 49 16.30 -8.99 10.15
N SER A 50 15.14 -9.66 10.09
CA SER A 50 13.97 -9.23 9.33
C SER A 50 12.73 -9.45 10.18
N GLY A 51 11.97 -8.39 10.45
CA GLY A 51 10.72 -8.52 11.18
C GLY A 51 9.73 -9.44 10.46
N TYR A 52 9.67 -9.33 9.12
CA TYR A 52 8.67 -10.01 8.31
C TYR A 52 8.88 -11.52 8.26
N ASP A 53 10.14 -11.97 8.23
CA ASP A 53 10.46 -13.41 8.23
C ASP A 53 10.65 -13.99 9.63
N ASN A 54 11.25 -13.26 10.56
CA ASN A 54 11.55 -13.80 11.90
C ASN A 54 10.33 -13.75 12.85
N ALA A 55 9.42 -12.79 12.67
CA ALA A 55 8.23 -12.65 13.53
C ALA A 55 6.94 -12.34 12.71
N PRO A 56 6.61 -13.18 11.70
CA PRO A 56 5.58 -12.89 10.70
C PRO A 56 4.20 -12.60 11.31
N VAL A 57 3.80 -13.36 12.33
CA VAL A 57 2.50 -13.20 13.00
C VAL A 57 2.44 -11.89 13.79
N LEU A 58 3.52 -11.51 14.47
CA LEU A 58 3.61 -10.25 15.21
C LEU A 58 3.44 -9.05 14.28
N PHE A 59 4.19 -9.02 13.17
CA PHE A 59 4.11 -7.90 12.24
C PHE A 59 2.82 -7.90 11.42
N ALA A 60 2.21 -9.07 11.18
CA ALA A 60 0.87 -9.13 10.61
C ALA A 60 -0.16 -8.48 11.54
N ALA A 61 -0.15 -8.84 12.82
CA ALA A 61 -1.02 -8.22 13.82
C ALA A 61 -0.76 -6.70 13.95
N TYR A 62 0.51 -6.30 13.92
CA TYR A 62 0.93 -4.90 13.95
C TYR A 62 0.31 -4.08 12.81
N TYR A 63 0.47 -4.51 11.56
CA TYR A 63 -0.09 -3.77 10.42
C TYR A 63 -1.61 -3.88 10.31
N LEU A 64 -2.22 -4.99 10.75
CA LEU A 64 -3.67 -5.07 10.88
C LEU A 64 -4.21 -4.07 11.90
N GLY A 65 -3.49 -3.84 13.01
CA GLY A 65 -3.81 -2.80 13.99
C GLY A 65 -3.78 -1.40 13.36
N TRP A 66 -2.75 -1.07 12.59
CA TRP A 66 -2.66 0.20 11.87
C TRP A 66 -3.73 0.37 10.79
N ALA A 67 -4.05 -0.69 10.05
CA ALA A 67 -5.16 -0.69 9.09
C ALA A 67 -6.50 -0.42 9.79
N ALA A 68 -6.77 -1.11 10.90
CA ALA A 68 -7.99 -0.90 11.69
C ALA A 68 -8.09 0.53 12.25
N LEU A 69 -6.99 1.08 12.78
CA LEU A 69 -6.93 2.45 13.24
C LEU A 69 -7.22 3.46 12.11
N THR A 70 -6.62 3.24 10.94
CA THR A 70 -6.85 4.09 9.75
C THR A 70 -8.31 4.04 9.32
N LEU A 71 -8.89 2.84 9.23
CA LEU A 71 -10.32 2.66 8.93
C LEU A 71 -11.21 3.35 9.95
N TRP A 72 -10.86 3.31 11.23
CA TRP A 72 -11.61 3.99 12.29
C TRP A 72 -11.53 5.52 12.19
N LEU A 73 -10.36 6.07 11.88
CA LEU A 73 -10.15 7.52 11.68
C LEU A 73 -10.93 8.04 10.47
N PHE A 74 -10.92 7.29 9.37
CA PHE A 74 -11.61 7.64 8.12
C PHE A 74 -13.00 6.99 7.99
N ARG A 75 -13.59 6.49 9.08
CA ARG A 75 -14.83 5.69 9.04
C ARG A 75 -15.98 6.42 8.35
N THR A 76 -16.16 7.72 8.58
CA THR A 76 -17.24 8.49 7.94
C THR A 76 -17.09 8.59 6.43
N LEU A 77 -15.87 8.44 5.90
CA LEU A 77 -15.59 8.39 4.48
C LEU A 77 -15.78 6.98 3.90
N ILE A 78 -15.31 5.97 4.63
CA ILE A 78 -15.16 4.61 4.14
C ILE A 78 -16.40 3.75 4.43
N THR A 79 -16.99 3.84 5.62
CA THR A 79 -18.03 2.91 6.07
C THR A 79 -19.45 3.40 5.79
N THR A 80 -19.63 4.67 5.43
CA THR A 80 -20.97 5.21 5.11
C THR A 80 -21.64 4.54 3.92
N SER A 81 -20.87 3.89 3.05
CA SER A 81 -21.36 3.09 1.92
C SER A 81 -21.34 1.57 2.18
N LEU A 82 -20.81 1.12 3.31
CA LEU A 82 -20.63 -0.31 3.62
C LEU A 82 -21.78 -0.80 4.51
N ASN A 83 -22.69 -1.58 3.92
CA ASN A 83 -23.62 -2.41 4.69
C ASN A 83 -23.07 -3.84 4.84
N GLN A 84 -23.62 -4.60 5.80
CA GLN A 84 -23.17 -5.97 6.07
C GLN A 84 -23.22 -6.87 4.82
N SER A 85 -24.26 -6.73 3.98
CA SER A 85 -24.38 -7.52 2.75
C SER A 85 -23.26 -7.23 1.74
N THR A 86 -22.85 -5.97 1.63
CA THR A 86 -21.74 -5.55 0.77
C THR A 86 -20.44 -6.07 1.34
N LEU A 87 -20.22 -5.93 2.64
CA LEU A 87 -19.01 -6.45 3.30
C LEU A 87 -18.87 -7.97 3.11
N ALA A 88 -19.94 -8.73 3.35
CA ALA A 88 -19.95 -10.18 3.16
C ALA A 88 -19.65 -10.55 1.70
N ARG A 89 -20.29 -9.88 0.74
CA ARG A 89 -20.04 -10.09 -0.69
C ARG A 89 -18.60 -9.79 -1.07
N GLU A 90 -18.05 -8.65 -0.66
CA GLU A 90 -16.66 -8.28 -0.94
C GLU A 90 -15.68 -9.27 -0.29
N GLY A 91 -15.98 -9.73 0.93
CA GLY A 91 -15.18 -10.75 1.63
C GLY A 91 -15.13 -12.07 0.87
N VAL A 92 -16.28 -12.60 0.46
CA VAL A 92 -16.34 -13.83 -0.37
C VAL A 92 -15.61 -13.64 -1.69
N MET A 93 -15.77 -12.47 -2.31
CA MET A 93 -15.14 -12.11 -3.58
C MET A 93 -13.62 -11.90 -3.48
N LEU A 94 -13.07 -11.76 -2.28
CA LEU A 94 -11.63 -11.68 -2.02
C LEU A 94 -11.00 -13.07 -1.87
N LEU A 95 -11.78 -14.11 -1.53
CA LEU A 95 -11.26 -15.47 -1.34
C LEU A 95 -10.47 -16.02 -2.54
N PRO A 96 -10.91 -15.87 -3.81
CA PRO A 96 -10.13 -16.35 -4.95
C PRO A 96 -8.79 -15.62 -5.11
N VAL A 97 -8.75 -14.33 -4.77
CA VAL A 97 -7.51 -13.53 -4.81
C VAL A 97 -6.54 -14.05 -3.76
N LEU A 98 -7.00 -14.22 -2.52
CA LEU A 98 -6.19 -14.78 -1.42
C LEU A 98 -5.75 -16.21 -1.69
N ALA A 99 -6.61 -17.03 -2.32
CA ALA A 99 -6.24 -18.36 -2.76
C ALA A 99 -5.13 -18.32 -3.81
N GLY A 100 -5.21 -17.43 -4.80
CA GLY A 100 -4.13 -17.22 -5.77
C GLY A 100 -2.82 -16.81 -5.11
N PHE A 101 -2.88 -15.96 -4.08
CA PHE A 101 -1.71 -15.55 -3.31
C PHE A 101 -1.10 -16.71 -2.54
N ALA A 102 -1.93 -17.47 -1.84
CA ALA A 102 -1.51 -18.67 -1.11
C ALA A 102 -0.89 -19.70 -2.06
N LEU A 103 -1.50 -19.93 -3.23
CA LEU A 103 -0.95 -20.85 -4.23
C LEU A 103 0.42 -20.39 -4.73
N PHE A 104 0.60 -19.10 -5.03
CA PHE A 104 1.90 -18.57 -5.41
C PHE A 104 2.91 -18.76 -4.28
N VAL A 105 2.58 -18.40 -3.05
CA VAL A 105 3.52 -18.46 -1.92
C VAL A 105 3.90 -19.89 -1.53
N VAL A 106 2.95 -20.82 -1.57
CA VAL A 106 3.16 -22.23 -1.17
C VAL A 106 3.80 -23.05 -2.28
N TYR A 107 3.44 -22.80 -3.54
CA TYR A 107 3.89 -23.61 -4.67
C TYR A 107 4.74 -22.85 -5.68
N GLY A 108 4.38 -21.62 -6.02
CA GLY A 108 5.12 -20.82 -7.00
C GLY A 108 6.51 -20.41 -6.51
N LEU A 109 6.58 -19.73 -5.37
CA LEU A 109 7.80 -19.18 -4.79
C LEU A 109 8.87 -20.25 -4.53
N PRO A 110 8.57 -21.44 -3.94
CA PRO A 110 9.57 -22.48 -3.73
C PRO A 110 10.10 -23.12 -5.01
N LEU A 111 9.38 -23.02 -6.14
CA LEU A 111 9.81 -23.53 -7.44
C LEU A 111 10.70 -22.54 -8.20
N LEU A 112 10.80 -21.29 -7.76
CA LEU A 112 11.69 -20.32 -8.39
C LEU A 112 13.17 -20.66 -8.12
N PRO A 113 14.09 -20.31 -9.04
CA PRO A 113 15.52 -20.47 -8.80
C PRO A 113 15.95 -19.76 -7.51
N LYS A 114 16.82 -20.37 -6.71
CA LYS A 114 17.34 -19.70 -5.51
C LYS A 114 18.11 -18.44 -5.89
N VAL A 115 17.96 -17.37 -5.13
CA VAL A 115 18.74 -16.13 -5.31
C VAL A 115 20.19 -16.37 -4.87
N SER A 116 21.14 -15.97 -5.70
CA SER A 116 22.57 -16.04 -5.41
C SER A 116 23.02 -14.90 -4.52
N ILE A 117 23.56 -15.23 -3.35
CA ILE A 117 24.20 -14.25 -2.45
C ILE A 117 25.36 -13.53 -3.16
N LEU A 118 26.06 -14.21 -4.07
CA LEU A 118 27.17 -13.61 -4.84
C LEU A 118 26.73 -12.56 -5.86
N ARG A 119 25.45 -12.57 -6.26
CA ARG A 119 24.86 -11.61 -7.20
C ARG A 119 23.97 -10.58 -6.53
N ALA A 120 23.56 -10.84 -5.29
CA ALA A 120 22.82 -9.89 -4.48
C ALA A 120 23.70 -8.65 -4.19
N PRO A 121 23.09 -7.47 -4.04
CA PRO A 121 23.82 -6.29 -3.56
C PRO A 121 24.31 -6.54 -2.12
N PHE A 122 25.29 -5.73 -1.69
CA PHE A 122 25.91 -5.87 -0.36
C PHE A 122 24.90 -5.75 0.79
N ASP A 123 23.86 -4.93 0.61
CA ASP A 123 22.72 -4.81 1.53
C ASP A 123 21.43 -5.16 0.77
N PRO A 124 21.07 -6.45 0.70
CA PRO A 124 19.92 -6.87 -0.07
C PRO A 124 18.63 -6.49 0.65
N PRO A 125 17.63 -5.97 -0.08
CA PRO A 125 16.32 -5.73 0.51
C PRO A 125 15.73 -7.04 1.04
N GLU A 126 15.06 -6.99 2.21
CA GLU A 126 14.53 -8.18 2.89
C GLU A 126 13.74 -9.11 1.95
N PHE A 127 12.92 -8.53 1.06
CA PHE A 127 12.06 -9.32 0.18
C PHE A 127 12.84 -10.18 -0.84
N MET A 128 14.12 -9.88 -1.11
CA MET A 128 14.97 -10.63 -2.05
C MET A 128 15.19 -12.07 -1.60
N PHE A 129 15.15 -12.30 -0.29
CA PHE A 129 15.29 -13.63 0.33
C PHE A 129 14.02 -14.03 1.09
N ALA A 130 12.88 -13.42 0.75
CA ALA A 130 11.61 -13.64 1.42
C ALA A 130 11.23 -15.12 1.46
N SER A 131 10.89 -15.60 2.65
CA SER A 131 10.23 -16.90 2.79
C SER A 131 8.74 -16.78 2.48
N ALA A 132 8.03 -17.91 2.49
CA ALA A 132 6.57 -17.89 2.41
C ALA A 132 5.94 -17.07 3.56
N TRP A 133 6.56 -17.05 4.74
CA TRP A 133 6.06 -16.34 5.89
C TRP A 133 6.15 -14.83 5.77
N TYR A 134 7.14 -14.30 5.04
CA TYR A 134 7.26 -12.87 4.71
C TYR A 134 5.96 -12.27 4.16
N TYR A 135 5.24 -13.05 3.34
CA TYR A 135 4.05 -12.55 2.65
C TYR A 135 2.84 -12.39 3.56
N LEU A 136 2.83 -12.96 4.77
CA LEU A 136 1.76 -12.77 5.73
C LEU A 136 1.73 -11.32 6.28
N PRO A 137 2.77 -10.81 6.96
CA PRO A 137 2.82 -9.41 7.37
C PRO A 137 2.80 -8.47 6.16
N LYS A 138 3.37 -8.88 5.01
CA LYS A 138 3.30 -8.06 3.80
C LYS A 138 1.88 -7.83 3.29
N SER A 139 1.05 -8.87 3.36
CA SER A 139 -0.36 -8.78 3.00
C SER A 139 -1.13 -7.82 3.92
N ALA A 140 -0.76 -7.75 5.20
CA ALA A 140 -1.32 -6.80 6.16
C ALA A 140 -0.79 -5.37 5.97
N ASP A 141 0.51 -5.21 5.70
CA ASP A 141 1.14 -3.93 5.34
C ASP A 141 0.49 -3.33 4.09
N ILE A 142 0.32 -4.11 3.02
CA ILE A 142 -0.39 -3.66 1.81
C ILE A 142 -1.81 -3.22 2.14
N LEU A 143 -2.53 -3.97 3.00
CA LEU A 143 -3.87 -3.59 3.43
C LEU A 143 -3.86 -2.23 4.13
N PHE A 144 -2.95 -2.02 5.07
CA PHE A 144 -2.76 -0.74 5.74
C PHE A 144 -2.48 0.39 4.73
N GLN A 145 -1.53 0.20 3.80
CA GLN A 145 -1.24 1.18 2.75
C GLN A 145 -2.46 1.48 1.86
N GLN A 146 -3.28 0.47 1.54
CA GLN A 146 -4.53 0.68 0.80
C GLN A 146 -5.54 1.51 1.60
N THR A 147 -5.64 1.32 2.92
CA THR A 147 -6.54 2.12 3.76
C THR A 147 -6.10 3.59 3.84
N LEU A 148 -4.78 3.86 3.89
CA LEU A 148 -4.25 5.23 3.83
C LEU A 148 -4.56 5.90 2.48
N ALA A 149 -4.30 5.18 1.38
CA ALA A 149 -4.57 5.67 0.03
C ALA A 149 -6.06 5.95 -0.18
N ALA A 150 -6.94 5.04 0.26
CA ALA A 150 -8.38 5.23 0.23
C ALA A 150 -8.80 6.48 1.01
N GLY A 151 -8.23 6.70 2.20
CA GLY A 151 -8.48 7.90 3.01
C GLY A 151 -8.18 9.20 2.26
N ILE A 152 -7.01 9.30 1.63
CA ILE A 152 -6.61 10.47 0.83
C ILE A 152 -7.53 10.65 -0.39
N ILE A 153 -7.73 9.60 -1.19
CA ILE A 153 -8.49 9.67 -2.44
C ILE A 153 -9.95 10.05 -2.17
N LEU A 154 -10.59 9.40 -1.19
CA LEU A 154 -11.99 9.67 -0.86
C LEU A 154 -12.16 11.04 -0.21
N THR A 155 -11.21 11.50 0.61
CA THR A 155 -11.23 12.87 1.12
C THR A 155 -11.16 13.87 -0.03
N ALA A 156 -10.17 13.73 -0.92
CA ALA A 156 -10.00 14.64 -2.05
C ALA A 156 -11.24 14.66 -2.96
N ALA A 157 -11.82 13.50 -3.26
CA ALA A 157 -13.04 13.41 -4.04
C ALA A 157 -14.23 14.11 -3.36
N ARG A 158 -14.44 13.91 -2.04
CA ARG A 158 -15.49 14.61 -1.27
C ARG A 158 -15.24 16.12 -1.14
N SER A 159 -13.98 16.54 -1.16
CA SER A 159 -13.57 17.95 -1.21
C SER A 159 -13.73 18.58 -2.61
N GLY A 160 -14.29 17.84 -3.59
CA GLY A 160 -14.58 18.34 -4.93
C GLY A 160 -13.38 18.41 -5.87
N TYR A 161 -12.28 17.73 -5.54
CA TYR A 161 -11.14 17.63 -6.46
C TYR A 161 -11.51 16.74 -7.66
N ARG A 162 -11.08 17.14 -8.85
CA ARG A 162 -11.23 16.35 -10.07
C ARG A 162 -10.26 15.16 -10.05
N LEU A 163 -10.54 14.12 -10.83
CA LEU A 163 -9.71 12.91 -10.90
C LEU A 163 -8.23 13.21 -11.18
N LEU A 164 -7.93 14.11 -12.14
CA LEU A 164 -6.56 14.40 -12.56
C LEU A 164 -5.66 14.94 -11.43
N PRO A 165 -6.04 15.99 -10.66
CA PRO A 165 -5.28 16.41 -9.48
C PRO A 165 -5.05 15.30 -8.45
N ILE A 166 -6.04 14.44 -8.22
CA ILE A 166 -5.91 13.31 -7.28
C ILE A 166 -4.88 12.31 -7.84
N THR A 167 -4.95 11.97 -9.12
CA THR A 167 -3.99 11.11 -9.83
C THR A 167 -2.56 11.64 -9.76
N ILE A 168 -2.35 12.93 -10.04
CA ILE A 168 -1.01 13.54 -9.95
C ILE A 168 -0.50 13.50 -8.51
N GLY A 169 -1.34 13.90 -7.53
CA GLY A 169 -0.97 13.90 -6.12
C GLY A 169 -0.60 12.49 -5.61
N MET A 170 -1.39 11.48 -5.96
CA MET A 170 -1.12 10.09 -5.58
C MET A 170 0.12 9.52 -6.28
N ALA A 171 0.33 9.82 -7.56
CA ALA A 171 1.54 9.42 -8.29
C ALA A 171 2.80 10.02 -7.65
N MET A 172 2.77 11.31 -7.32
CA MET A 172 3.87 12.00 -6.63
C MET A 172 4.10 11.44 -5.23
N ALA A 173 3.06 11.20 -4.45
CA ALA A 173 3.19 10.66 -3.09
C ALA A 173 3.80 9.25 -3.10
N PHE A 174 3.30 8.36 -3.96
CA PHE A 174 3.79 6.98 -4.03
C PHE A 174 5.19 6.90 -4.65
N GLY A 175 5.40 7.57 -5.78
CA GLY A 175 6.70 7.60 -6.46
C GLY A 175 7.77 8.30 -5.62
N GLY A 176 7.45 9.48 -5.08
CA GLY A 176 8.36 10.26 -4.24
C GLY A 176 8.76 9.53 -2.97
N PHE A 177 7.82 8.79 -2.35
CA PHE A 177 8.15 7.94 -1.22
C PHE A 177 9.15 6.84 -1.58
N HIS A 178 8.91 6.11 -2.68
CA HIS A 178 9.82 5.04 -3.11
C HIS A 178 11.17 5.56 -3.60
N LEU A 179 11.26 6.83 -4.02
CA LEU A 179 12.54 7.46 -4.34
C LEU A 179 13.45 7.56 -3.10
N LEU A 180 12.89 7.58 -1.89
CA LEU A 180 13.67 7.61 -0.65
C LEU A 180 14.49 6.34 -0.43
N LEU A 181 14.15 5.24 -1.11
CA LEU A 181 14.96 4.00 -1.13
C LEU A 181 16.39 4.24 -1.62
N ALA A 182 16.65 5.34 -2.35
CA ALA A 182 18.00 5.75 -2.72
C ALA A 182 18.90 6.07 -1.51
N PHE A 183 18.32 6.41 -0.36
CA PHE A 183 19.03 6.70 0.88
C PHE A 183 19.28 5.47 1.75
N ASP A 184 18.64 4.33 1.42
CA ASP A 184 18.75 3.07 2.16
C ASP A 184 19.83 2.13 1.57
N GLY A 185 20.72 2.64 0.71
CA GLY A 185 21.82 1.86 0.13
C GLY A 185 21.44 0.92 -1.02
N PHE A 186 20.17 0.93 -1.46
CA PHE A 186 19.73 0.09 -2.58
C PHE A 186 20.35 0.48 -3.93
N THR A 187 20.44 -0.50 -4.84
CA THR A 187 20.99 -0.26 -6.18
C THR A 187 20.13 0.70 -7.00
N PRO A 188 20.72 1.53 -7.90
CA PRO A 188 19.95 2.46 -8.73
C PRO A 188 18.87 1.78 -9.59
N THR A 189 19.15 0.59 -10.12
CA THR A 189 18.19 -0.19 -10.92
C THR A 189 16.98 -0.64 -10.09
N TYR A 190 17.21 -1.04 -8.84
CA TYR A 190 16.15 -1.41 -7.91
C TYR A 190 15.27 -0.21 -7.58
N VAL A 191 15.88 0.92 -7.17
CA VAL A 191 15.16 2.15 -6.85
C VAL A 191 14.33 2.62 -8.05
N PHE A 192 14.91 2.65 -9.25
CA PHE A 192 14.21 3.07 -10.46
C PHE A 192 12.97 2.21 -10.75
N ARG A 193 13.09 0.88 -10.70
CA ARG A 193 11.96 -0.04 -10.95
C ARG A 193 10.84 0.14 -9.93
N PHE A 194 11.19 0.24 -8.65
CA PHE A 194 10.21 0.42 -7.57
C PHE A 194 9.54 1.79 -7.65
N THR A 195 10.30 2.87 -7.83
CA THR A 195 9.76 4.22 -8.01
C THR A 195 8.84 4.30 -9.22
N LEU A 196 9.24 3.76 -10.37
CA LEU A 196 8.40 3.77 -11.57
C LEU A 196 7.09 3.02 -11.33
N SER A 197 7.18 1.80 -10.79
CA SER A 197 6.00 0.97 -10.51
C SER A 197 5.06 1.62 -9.50
N ALA A 198 5.61 2.18 -8.42
CA ALA A 198 4.85 2.92 -7.41
C ALA A 198 4.20 4.18 -7.99
N THR A 199 4.89 4.91 -8.87
CA THR A 199 4.34 6.10 -9.53
C THR A 199 3.13 5.74 -10.41
N LEU A 200 3.29 4.69 -11.24
CA LEU A 200 2.22 4.21 -12.12
C LEU A 200 1.04 3.66 -11.31
N PHE A 201 1.32 2.91 -10.24
CA PHE A 201 0.29 2.38 -9.36
C PHE A 201 -0.45 3.51 -8.64
N GLY A 202 0.27 4.48 -8.06
CA GLY A 202 -0.30 5.67 -7.45
C GLY A 202 -1.17 6.48 -8.42
N ALA A 203 -0.77 6.60 -9.68
CA ALA A 203 -1.57 7.25 -10.72
C ALA A 203 -2.88 6.49 -11.04
N LEU A 204 -2.84 5.16 -10.99
CA LEU A 204 -3.96 4.26 -11.26
C LEU A 204 -4.97 4.22 -10.10
N LEU A 205 -4.52 4.35 -8.86
CA LEU A 205 -5.38 4.19 -7.67
C LEU A 205 -6.67 5.04 -7.73
N PRO A 206 -6.64 6.36 -7.99
CA PRO A 206 -7.86 7.17 -7.98
C PRO A 206 -8.93 6.67 -8.95
N TYR A 207 -8.53 6.16 -10.11
CA TYR A 207 -9.47 5.55 -11.05
C TYR A 207 -10.08 4.28 -10.46
N LEU A 208 -9.27 3.37 -9.90
CA LEU A 208 -9.76 2.14 -9.26
C LEU A 208 -10.76 2.46 -8.15
N TYR A 209 -10.40 3.34 -7.21
CA TYR A 209 -11.23 3.66 -6.04
C TYR A 209 -12.53 4.39 -6.39
N LEU A 210 -12.53 5.26 -7.40
CA LEU A 210 -13.67 6.12 -7.70
C LEU A 210 -14.58 5.59 -8.82
N HIS A 211 -14.05 4.78 -9.74
CA HIS A 211 -14.78 4.36 -10.96
C HIS A 211 -14.86 2.85 -11.15
N ALA A 212 -13.91 2.07 -10.62
CA ALA A 212 -13.96 0.62 -10.79
C ALA A 212 -14.87 -0.03 -9.74
N ARG A 213 -15.77 -0.89 -10.22
CA ARG A 213 -16.52 -1.77 -9.32
C ARG A 213 -15.53 -2.69 -8.59
N HIS A 214 -15.59 -2.71 -7.26
CA HIS A 214 -14.63 -3.43 -6.41
C HIS A 214 -13.20 -2.84 -6.45
N GLY A 215 -13.08 -1.52 -6.64
CA GLY A 215 -11.80 -0.81 -6.73
C GLY A 215 -10.75 -1.18 -5.67
N PHE A 216 -11.16 -1.25 -4.40
CA PHE A 216 -10.27 -1.64 -3.30
C PHE A 216 -9.63 -3.01 -3.53
N ARG A 217 -10.44 -4.01 -3.94
CA ARG A 217 -9.97 -5.36 -4.22
C ARG A 217 -8.98 -5.39 -5.39
N TRP A 218 -9.27 -4.64 -6.46
CA TRP A 218 -8.34 -4.53 -7.59
C TRP A 218 -7.03 -3.88 -7.20
N ALA A 219 -7.08 -2.80 -6.42
CA ALA A 219 -5.89 -2.13 -5.92
C ALA A 219 -5.04 -3.07 -5.04
N TYR A 220 -5.68 -3.76 -4.08
CA TYR A 220 -5.01 -4.77 -3.25
C TYR A 220 -4.39 -5.89 -4.10
N ALA A 221 -5.17 -6.41 -5.06
CA ALA A 221 -4.74 -7.49 -5.94
C ALA A 221 -3.51 -7.12 -6.79
N LEU A 222 -3.55 -5.94 -7.41
CA LEU A 222 -2.47 -5.42 -8.24
C LEU A 222 -1.21 -5.12 -7.42
N HIS A 223 -1.36 -4.55 -6.22
CA HIS A 223 -0.23 -4.25 -5.36
C HIS A 223 0.48 -5.53 -4.90
N TRP A 224 -0.27 -6.51 -4.43
CA TRP A 224 0.30 -7.80 -4.06
C TRP A 224 0.90 -8.52 -5.28
N GLY A 225 0.19 -8.48 -6.42
CA GLY A 225 0.66 -9.04 -7.69
C GLY A 225 1.99 -8.43 -8.16
N TYR A 226 2.22 -7.14 -7.90
CA TYR A 226 3.52 -6.51 -8.13
C TYR A 226 4.63 -7.17 -7.30
N TYR A 227 4.42 -7.44 -6.00
CA TYR A 227 5.43 -8.13 -5.18
C TYR A 227 5.69 -9.56 -5.64
N ALA A 228 4.66 -10.29 -6.07
CA ALA A 228 4.84 -11.63 -6.63
C ALA A 228 5.63 -11.59 -7.95
N LEU A 229 5.32 -10.63 -8.83
CA LEU A 229 6.04 -10.42 -10.08
C LEU A 229 7.50 -10.02 -9.82
N ASP A 230 7.72 -9.08 -8.90
CA ASP A 230 9.06 -8.57 -8.59
C ASP A 230 9.94 -9.65 -7.95
N ALA A 231 9.39 -10.46 -7.04
CA ALA A 231 10.06 -11.64 -6.51
C ALA A 231 10.41 -12.63 -7.64
N THR A 232 9.45 -12.94 -8.52
CA THR A 232 9.69 -13.81 -9.67
C THR A 232 10.84 -13.31 -10.54
N VAL A 233 10.79 -12.04 -10.95
CA VAL A 233 11.84 -11.40 -11.76
C VAL A 233 13.18 -11.42 -11.04
N THR A 234 13.21 -11.12 -9.74
CA THR A 234 14.42 -11.11 -8.92
C THR A 234 15.07 -12.49 -8.85
N HIS A 235 14.28 -13.55 -8.60
CA HIS A 235 14.76 -14.92 -8.59
C HIS A 235 15.36 -15.35 -9.94
N PHE A 236 14.79 -14.91 -11.07
CA PHE A 236 15.34 -15.22 -12.39
C PHE A 236 16.60 -14.41 -12.73
N ILE A 237 16.63 -13.11 -12.43
CA ILE A 237 17.79 -12.25 -12.71
C ILE A 237 18.98 -12.65 -11.84
N LEU A 238 18.73 -12.95 -10.56
CA LEU A 238 19.76 -13.24 -9.57
C LEU A 238 19.93 -14.74 -9.30
N ALA A 239 19.41 -15.60 -10.18
CA ALA A 239 19.46 -17.04 -10.01
C ALA A 239 20.87 -17.55 -9.69
N ALA A 240 20.97 -18.41 -8.68
CA ALA A 240 22.16 -19.18 -8.39
C ALA A 240 22.53 -20.08 -9.57
N PRO A 241 23.82 -20.25 -9.87
CA PRO A 241 24.25 -21.26 -10.83
C PRO A 241 23.69 -22.63 -10.43
N PRO A 242 23.37 -23.52 -11.38
CA PRO A 242 22.84 -24.86 -11.06
C PRO A 242 23.76 -25.72 -10.19
N TRP A 243 25.04 -25.35 -10.07
CA TRP A 243 26.07 -26.05 -9.32
C TRP A 243 26.34 -25.47 -7.92
N ALA A 244 25.67 -24.36 -7.54
CA ALA A 244 25.85 -23.67 -6.27
C ALA A 244 24.83 -24.08 -5.20
#